data_AF-Q237E1-F1
#
_entry.id   AF-Q237E1-F1
#
_cell.length_a   1.000
_cell.length_b   1.000
_cell.length_c   1.000
_cell.angle_alpha   90.00
_cell.angle_beta   90.00
_cell.angle_gamma   90.00
#
_symmetry.space_group_name_H-M   'P 1'
#
loop_
_entity.id
_entity.type
_entity.pdbx_description
1 polymer ?
#
loop_
_entity_poly.entity_id
_entity_poly.type
_entity_poly.pdbx_seq_one_letter_code
_entity_poly.pdbx_strand_id
1 'polypeptide(L)'
;MVEGCAKCDFNQICLECNQNLMLDTKSNICYLKQDTCSSKFDFIQQPFKLNQCVQSCPSPFYQNQMTQICEKNLQCLQFDRISAQLNQRVTQIEQFQQNSYLIRSNQCNFAVADQNFQIIYTQVLQNMTNFEELYMPTPGQEFYQKSFIIGQYGGCTANNTLIVMDFIKNRIVFQQINLDQDYHFLYADTFNQI
;
A
#
# COMPACT_ATOMS: atom_id res chain seq x y z
N MET A 1 -13.30 -4.21 -15.08
CA MET A 1 -14.19 -5.03 -14.24
C MET A 1 -14.40 -4.31 -12.91
N VAL A 2 -15.65 -3.99 -12.56
CA VAL A 2 -16.02 -3.31 -11.31
C VAL A 2 -16.12 -4.34 -10.18
N GLU A 3 -15.38 -4.15 -9.10
CA GLU A 3 -15.39 -5.07 -7.96
C GLU A 3 -16.78 -5.14 -7.34
N GLY A 4 -17.25 -6.33 -6.99
CA GLY A 4 -18.61 -6.51 -6.47
C GLY A 4 -19.73 -6.47 -7.51
N CYS A 5 -19.43 -6.24 -8.79
CA CYS A 5 -20.42 -6.26 -9.85
C CYS A 5 -20.87 -7.68 -10.22
N ALA A 6 -22.18 -7.91 -10.28
CA ALA A 6 -22.79 -9.18 -10.66
C ALA A 6 -23.10 -9.25 -12.16
N LYS A 7 -23.43 -8.12 -12.81
CA LYS A 7 -23.67 -8.03 -14.26
C LYS A 7 -23.10 -6.74 -14.85
N CYS A 8 -22.36 -6.87 -15.94
CA CYS A 8 -21.83 -5.74 -16.72
C CYS A 8 -22.43 -5.72 -18.12
N ASP A 9 -22.44 -4.54 -18.76
CA ASP A 9 -22.71 -4.41 -20.20
C ASP A 9 -21.45 -4.69 -21.06
N PHE A 10 -21.58 -4.55 -22.38
CA PHE A 10 -20.47 -4.74 -23.33
C PHE A 10 -19.30 -3.75 -23.13
N ASN A 11 -19.54 -2.60 -22.50
CA ASN A 11 -18.53 -1.57 -22.22
C ASN A 11 -17.91 -1.72 -20.81
N GLN A 12 -18.19 -2.82 -20.10
CA GLN A 12 -17.80 -3.06 -18.71
C GLN A 12 -18.39 -2.07 -17.69
N ILE A 13 -19.51 -1.43 -18.03
CA ILE A 13 -20.30 -0.64 -17.08
C ILE A 13 -21.10 -1.61 -16.21
N CYS A 14 -21.07 -1.42 -14.90
CA CYS A 14 -21.81 -2.26 -13.99
C CYS A 14 -23.31 -1.93 -14.07
N LEU A 15 -24.12 -2.93 -14.35
CA LEU A 15 -25.58 -2.82 -14.41
C LEU A 15 -26.24 -3.26 -13.09
N GLU A 16 -25.60 -4.20 -12.39
CA GLU A 16 -26.14 -4.81 -11.17
C GLU A 16 -24.99 -5.24 -10.26
N CYS A 17 -24.99 -4.79 -9.00
CA CYS A 17 -24.05 -5.23 -7.96
C CYS A 17 -24.57 -6.49 -7.23
N ASN A 18 -23.69 -7.21 -6.52
CA ASN A 18 -24.07 -8.36 -5.71
C ASN A 18 -25.06 -8.00 -4.57
N GLN A 19 -25.74 -9.01 -4.01
CA GLN A 19 -26.91 -8.90 -3.14
C GLN A 19 -26.79 -7.88 -1.98
N ASN A 20 -25.60 -7.70 -1.40
CA ASN A 20 -25.34 -6.79 -0.27
C ASN A 20 -24.60 -5.50 -0.65
N LEU A 21 -24.48 -5.22 -1.94
CA LEU A 21 -23.84 -4.04 -2.48
C LEU A 21 -24.85 -3.15 -3.21
N MET A 22 -24.58 -1.86 -3.26
CA MET A 22 -25.35 -0.85 -3.96
C MET A 22 -24.51 -0.23 -5.08
N LEU A 23 -25.12 0.00 -6.24
CA LEU A 23 -24.47 0.63 -7.39
C LEU A 23 -24.56 2.15 -7.27
N ASP A 24 -23.42 2.83 -7.32
CA ASP A 24 -23.39 4.25 -7.69
C ASP A 24 -23.26 4.35 -9.20
N THR A 25 -24.35 4.75 -9.86
CA THR A 25 -24.42 4.88 -11.31
C THR A 25 -23.60 6.04 -11.85
N LYS A 26 -23.24 7.04 -11.03
CA LYS A 26 -22.44 8.19 -11.46
C LYS A 26 -20.96 7.87 -11.55
N SER A 27 -20.45 7.12 -10.57
CA SER A 27 -19.03 6.74 -10.48
C SER A 27 -18.76 5.31 -10.97
N ASN A 28 -19.82 4.54 -11.29
CA ASN A 28 -19.76 3.16 -11.76
C ASN A 28 -19.02 2.23 -10.78
N ILE A 29 -19.34 2.33 -9.49
CA ILE A 29 -18.77 1.50 -8.41
C ILE A 29 -19.87 0.78 -7.62
N CYS A 30 -19.53 -0.37 -7.06
CA CYS A 30 -20.35 -1.05 -6.05
C CYS A 30 -19.80 -0.75 -4.66
N TYR A 31 -20.68 -0.46 -3.70
CA TYR A 31 -20.31 -0.23 -2.30
C TYR A 31 -21.26 -0.95 -1.35
N LEU A 32 -20.84 -1.17 -0.11
CA LEU A 32 -21.60 -1.88 0.90
C LEU A 32 -22.92 -1.14 1.21
N LYS A 33 -24.04 -1.87 1.22
CA LYS A 33 -25.32 -1.33 1.70
C LYS A 33 -25.21 -1.02 3.18
N GLN A 34 -25.81 0.11 3.59
CA GLN A 34 -25.96 0.45 5.00
C GLN A 34 -26.63 -0.70 5.77
N ASP A 35 -26.17 -0.91 7.02
CA ASP A 35 -26.67 -1.94 7.94
C ASP A 35 -26.44 -3.40 7.51
N THR A 36 -25.63 -3.65 6.48
CA THR A 36 -25.21 -5.03 6.12
C THR A 36 -24.28 -5.63 7.17
N CYS A 37 -23.28 -4.86 7.60
CA CYS A 37 -22.36 -5.27 8.66
C CYS A 37 -22.77 -4.65 9.99
N SER A 38 -22.59 -5.41 11.08
CA SER A 38 -22.96 -4.97 12.43
C SER A 38 -22.20 -3.72 12.87
N SER A 39 -20.97 -3.54 12.38
CA SER A 39 -20.15 -2.36 12.62
C SER A 39 -20.01 -1.55 11.33
N LYS A 40 -20.07 -0.22 11.48
CA LYS A 40 -19.86 0.75 10.39
C LYS A 40 -18.42 0.80 9.89
N PHE A 41 -17.49 0.13 10.59
CA PHE A 41 -16.07 0.05 10.24
C PHE A 41 -15.69 -1.31 9.65
N ASP A 42 -16.64 -2.23 9.53
CA ASP A 42 -16.38 -3.53 8.95
C ASP A 42 -16.37 -3.45 7.42
N PHE A 43 -15.60 -4.35 6.81
CA PHE A 43 -15.49 -4.53 5.37
C PHE A 43 -16.13 -5.84 4.99
N ILE A 44 -16.81 -5.89 3.85
CA ILE A 44 -17.34 -7.13 3.32
C ILE A 44 -16.36 -7.76 2.33
N GLN A 45 -16.07 -9.06 2.47
CA GLN A 45 -15.27 -9.82 1.50
C GLN A 45 -16.14 -10.65 0.55
N GLN A 46 -15.58 -11.05 -0.60
CA GLN A 46 -16.22 -11.99 -1.51
C GLN A 46 -16.58 -13.32 -0.82
N PRO A 47 -17.71 -13.98 -1.18
CA PRO A 47 -18.77 -13.60 -2.13
C PRO A 47 -19.82 -12.56 -1.65
N PHE A 48 -19.48 -11.65 -0.74
CA PHE A 48 -20.34 -10.54 -0.30
C PHE A 48 -21.60 -10.98 0.45
N LYS A 49 -21.47 -11.97 1.35
CA LYS A 49 -22.56 -12.43 2.24
C LYS A 49 -22.47 -11.81 3.64
N LEU A 50 -23.56 -11.81 4.40
CA LEU A 50 -23.64 -11.23 5.76
C LEU A 50 -22.59 -11.77 6.73
N ASN A 51 -22.24 -13.06 6.63
CA ASN A 51 -21.23 -13.69 7.50
C ASN A 51 -19.78 -13.39 7.09
N GLN A 52 -19.57 -12.41 6.21
CA GLN A 52 -18.27 -12.08 5.64
C GLN A 52 -17.83 -10.64 5.95
N CYS A 53 -18.47 -10.02 6.93
CA CYS A 53 -17.98 -8.79 7.52
C CYS A 53 -16.72 -9.07 8.34
N VAL A 54 -15.65 -8.35 8.05
CA VAL A 54 -14.35 -8.47 8.72
C VAL A 54 -13.86 -7.08 9.12
N GLN A 55 -13.21 -6.97 10.28
CA GLN A 55 -12.62 -5.70 10.72
C GLN A 55 -11.37 -5.33 9.92
N SER A 56 -10.68 -6.33 9.36
CA SER A 56 -9.51 -6.16 8.51
C SER A 56 -9.55 -7.16 7.36
N CYS A 57 -9.23 -6.69 6.15
CA CYS A 57 -9.22 -7.53 4.98
C CYS A 57 -8.02 -8.49 5.03
N PRO A 58 -8.24 -9.80 4.86
CA PRO A 58 -7.15 -10.76 4.80
C PRO A 58 -6.31 -10.54 3.54
N SER A 59 -5.01 -10.82 3.61
CA SER A 59 -4.16 -10.86 2.40
C SER A 59 -4.74 -11.84 1.38
N PRO A 60 -4.79 -11.53 0.07
CA PRO A 60 -4.17 -10.38 -0.62
C PRO A 60 -5.11 -9.16 -0.84
N PHE A 61 -6.18 -9.03 -0.07
CA PHE A 61 -7.20 -7.99 -0.26
C PHE A 61 -6.85 -6.73 0.54
N TYR A 62 -7.13 -5.56 -0.02
CA TYR A 62 -7.01 -4.29 0.70
C TYR A 62 -8.39 -3.75 1.12
N GLN A 63 -8.38 -2.89 2.13
CA GLN A 63 -9.57 -2.24 2.67
C GLN A 63 -9.89 -0.99 1.85
N ASN A 64 -10.91 -1.05 0.98
CA ASN A 64 -11.39 0.15 0.32
C ASN A 64 -12.37 0.88 1.25
N GLN A 65 -11.94 2.00 1.82
CA GLN A 65 -12.74 2.79 2.77
C GLN A 65 -13.96 3.46 2.12
N MET A 66 -13.89 3.77 0.82
CA MET A 66 -14.99 4.38 0.08
C MET A 66 -16.12 3.38 -0.16
N THR A 67 -15.77 2.15 -0.56
CA THR A 67 -16.75 1.11 -0.88
C THR A 67 -17.09 0.19 0.28
N GLN A 68 -16.26 0.18 1.34
CA GLN A 68 -16.30 -0.79 2.46
C GLN A 68 -16.23 -2.25 2.00
N ILE A 69 -15.52 -2.50 0.91
CA ILE A 69 -15.30 -3.81 0.34
C ILE A 69 -13.83 -4.20 0.51
N CYS A 70 -13.58 -5.48 0.81
CA CYS A 70 -12.27 -6.08 0.63
C CYS A 70 -12.03 -6.34 -0.85
N GLU A 71 -11.33 -5.42 -1.50
CA GLU A 71 -11.12 -5.47 -2.94
C GLU A 71 -9.87 -6.28 -3.26
N LYS A 72 -10.01 -7.18 -4.24
CA LYS A 72 -8.88 -7.90 -4.77
C LYS A 72 -8.16 -6.96 -5.72
N ASN A 73 -6.93 -6.62 -5.39
CA ASN A 73 -6.16 -5.80 -6.29
C ASN A 73 -5.85 -6.62 -7.57
N LEU A 74 -6.49 -6.30 -8.71
CA LEU A 74 -6.18 -6.94 -10.00
C LEU A 74 -4.77 -6.56 -10.52
N GLN A 75 -4.09 -5.58 -9.90
CA GLN A 75 -2.67 -5.32 -10.08
C GLN A 75 -1.77 -6.20 -9.16
N CYS A 76 -2.33 -7.01 -8.24
CA CYS A 76 -1.55 -7.73 -7.21
C CYS A 76 -0.75 -8.96 -7.64
N LEU A 77 -0.95 -9.56 -8.82
CA LEU A 77 -0.06 -10.66 -9.24
C LEU A 77 1.40 -10.21 -9.32
N GLN A 78 1.65 -8.93 -9.62
CA GLN A 78 2.99 -8.36 -9.63
C GLN A 78 3.45 -7.93 -8.23
N PHE A 79 2.57 -7.40 -7.38
CA PHE A 79 2.89 -7.08 -5.97
C PHE A 79 3.21 -8.31 -5.13
N ASP A 80 2.49 -9.42 -5.29
CA ASP A 80 2.78 -10.67 -4.58
C ASP A 80 4.12 -11.25 -5.04
N ARG A 81 4.42 -11.17 -6.35
CA ARG A 81 5.72 -11.58 -6.90
C ARG A 81 6.86 -10.73 -6.37
N ILE A 82 6.69 -9.41 -6.34
CA ILE A 82 7.71 -8.50 -5.82
C ILE A 82 7.85 -8.65 -4.30
N SER A 83 6.75 -8.75 -3.56
CA SER A 83 6.78 -8.97 -2.11
C SER A 83 7.46 -10.31 -1.78
N ALA A 84 7.22 -11.36 -2.57
CA ALA A 84 7.92 -12.63 -2.47
C ALA A 84 9.42 -12.50 -2.80
N GLN A 85 9.79 -11.70 -3.81
CA GLN A 85 11.19 -11.44 -4.17
C GLN A 85 11.92 -10.59 -3.13
N LEU A 86 11.23 -9.65 -2.47
CA LEU A 86 11.75 -8.79 -1.41
C LEU A 86 11.70 -9.43 -0.03
N ASN A 87 10.98 -10.56 0.11
CA ASN A 87 10.62 -11.16 1.40
C ASN A 87 10.03 -10.14 2.40
N GLN A 88 9.34 -9.12 1.88
CA GLN A 88 8.79 -8.00 2.64
C GLN A 88 7.51 -7.51 1.98
N ARG A 89 6.56 -7.04 2.79
CA ARG A 89 5.30 -6.48 2.26
C ARG A 89 5.59 -5.15 1.57
N VAL A 90 5.22 -5.04 0.30
CA VAL A 90 5.24 -3.77 -0.43
C VAL A 90 4.20 -2.80 0.14
N THR A 91 4.61 -1.55 0.40
CA THR A 91 3.77 -0.50 0.99
C THR A 91 3.54 0.70 0.07
N GLN A 92 4.44 0.94 -0.90
CA GLN A 92 4.30 2.04 -1.86
C GLN A 92 5.05 1.70 -3.15
N ILE A 93 4.52 2.13 -4.29
CA ILE A 93 5.21 2.11 -5.59
C ILE A 93 5.01 3.48 -6.23
N GLU A 94 6.11 4.09 -6.68
CA GLU A 94 6.09 5.32 -7.46
C GLU A 94 6.68 5.09 -8.84
N GLN A 95 6.15 5.79 -9.86
CA GLN A 95 6.82 5.87 -11.15
C GLN A 95 8.18 6.55 -10.95
N PHE A 96 9.23 5.88 -11.40
CA PHE A 96 10.61 6.29 -11.21
C PHE A 96 11.31 6.31 -12.57
N GLN A 97 11.77 7.48 -13.02
CA GLN A 97 12.23 7.67 -14.40
C GLN A 97 11.15 7.26 -15.43
N GLN A 98 11.48 7.32 -16.74
CA GLN A 98 10.48 7.06 -17.79
C GLN A 98 9.97 5.62 -17.79
N ASN A 99 10.83 4.64 -17.44
CA ASN A 99 10.56 3.22 -17.65
C ASN A 99 10.87 2.34 -16.43
N SER A 100 10.77 2.88 -15.22
CA SER A 100 11.00 2.10 -14.01
C SER A 100 10.06 2.51 -12.87
N TYR A 101 10.08 1.74 -11.81
CA TYR A 101 9.33 1.96 -10.60
C TYR A 101 10.25 1.92 -9.39
N LEU A 102 10.04 2.83 -8.46
CA LEU A 102 10.66 2.79 -7.14
C LEU A 102 9.63 2.23 -6.16
N ILE A 103 10.00 1.13 -5.53
CA ILE A 103 9.15 0.32 -4.67
C ILE A 103 9.67 0.46 -3.26
N ARG A 104 8.78 0.71 -2.31
CA ARG A 104 9.05 0.69 -0.87
C ARG A 104 8.29 -0.48 -0.26
N SER A 105 8.97 -1.23 0.58
CA SER A 105 8.40 -2.29 1.40
C SER A 105 8.77 -2.06 2.87
N ASN A 106 8.19 -2.87 3.75
CA ASN A 106 8.49 -2.81 5.18
C ASN A 106 10.00 -2.93 5.49
N GLN A 107 10.38 -2.56 6.70
CA GLN A 107 11.73 -2.61 7.26
C GLN A 107 12.73 -1.79 6.45
N CYS A 108 12.29 -0.63 5.95
CA CYS A 108 13.13 0.27 5.15
C CYS A 108 13.79 -0.41 3.94
N ASN A 109 13.05 -1.32 3.32
CA ASN A 109 13.42 -2.00 2.10
C ASN A 109 12.89 -1.23 0.89
N PHE A 110 13.74 -1.13 -0.12
CA PHE A 110 13.45 -0.45 -1.36
C PHE A 110 13.87 -1.32 -2.53
N ALA A 111 13.23 -1.15 -3.67
CA ALA A 111 13.62 -1.78 -4.92
C ALA A 111 13.36 -0.86 -6.09
N VAL A 112 14.24 -0.91 -7.08
CA VAL A 112 13.96 -0.35 -8.40
C VAL A 112 13.63 -1.49 -9.33
N ALA A 113 12.49 -1.39 -10.02
CA ALA A 113 12.02 -2.38 -10.97
C ALA A 113 11.77 -1.77 -12.36
N ASP A 114 11.86 -2.57 -13.42
CA ASP A 114 11.54 -2.13 -14.78
C ASP A 114 10.02 -2.03 -15.02
N GLN A 115 9.61 -1.68 -16.25
CA GLN A 115 8.19 -1.60 -16.64
C GLN A 115 7.41 -2.92 -16.49
N ASN A 116 8.11 -4.06 -16.45
CA ASN A 116 7.54 -5.38 -16.27
C ASN A 116 7.61 -5.84 -14.80
N PHE A 117 7.99 -4.95 -13.89
CA PHE A 117 8.21 -5.21 -12.47
C PHE A 117 9.28 -6.29 -12.20
N GLN A 118 10.27 -6.41 -13.08
CA GLN A 118 11.50 -7.15 -12.78
C GLN A 118 12.40 -6.27 -11.92
N ILE A 119 12.78 -6.76 -10.73
CA ILE A 119 13.68 -6.04 -9.83
C ILE A 119 15.05 -5.90 -10.51
N ILE A 120 15.47 -4.65 -10.70
CA ILE A 120 16.80 -4.28 -11.19
C ILE A 120 17.78 -4.34 -10.03
N TYR A 121 17.44 -3.72 -8.89
CA TYR A 121 18.21 -3.83 -7.65
C TYR A 121 17.33 -3.53 -6.43
N THR A 122 17.80 -3.99 -5.27
CA THR A 122 17.21 -3.71 -3.97
C THR A 122 18.16 -2.91 -3.11
N GLN A 123 17.60 -2.17 -2.17
CA GLN A 123 18.36 -1.44 -1.17
C GLN A 123 17.65 -1.50 0.17
N VAL A 124 18.37 -1.93 1.20
CA VAL A 124 17.94 -1.79 2.59
C VAL A 124 18.67 -0.59 3.18
N LEU A 125 17.94 0.44 3.59
CA LEU A 125 18.58 1.64 4.17
C LEU A 125 18.97 1.42 5.63
N GLN A 126 18.19 0.62 6.36
CA GLN A 126 18.49 0.23 7.74
C GLN A 126 18.11 -1.23 7.95
N ASN A 127 19.10 -2.06 8.26
CA ASN A 127 18.88 -3.46 8.56
C ASN A 127 18.90 -3.65 10.09
N MET A 128 17.73 -3.78 10.69
CA MET A 128 17.56 -3.96 12.14
C MET A 128 16.95 -5.33 12.43
N THR A 129 17.61 -6.12 13.28
CA THR A 129 17.11 -7.45 13.64
C THR A 129 15.86 -7.42 14.52
N ASN A 130 15.62 -6.32 15.23
CA ASN A 130 14.46 -6.11 16.11
C ASN A 130 13.42 -5.15 15.49
N PHE A 131 13.47 -4.91 14.18
CA PHE A 131 12.55 -3.98 13.52
C PHE A 131 11.09 -4.38 13.77
N GLU A 132 10.76 -5.66 13.62
CA GLU A 132 9.40 -6.17 13.75
C GLU A 132 8.86 -5.96 15.18
N GLU A 133 9.69 -6.22 16.19
CA GLU A 133 9.32 -6.02 17.59
C GLU A 133 9.05 -4.55 17.91
N LEU A 134 9.88 -3.64 17.39
CA LEU A 134 9.80 -2.20 17.70
C LEU A 134 8.72 -1.48 16.89
N TYR A 135 8.52 -1.86 15.64
CA TYR A 135 7.75 -1.08 14.66
C TYR A 135 6.64 -1.86 13.97
N MET A 136 6.50 -3.16 14.21
CA MET A 136 5.45 -4.00 13.61
C MET A 136 4.73 -4.85 14.68
N PRO A 137 4.10 -4.22 15.70
CA PRO A 137 3.38 -4.95 16.75
C PRO A 137 2.20 -5.77 16.20
N THR A 138 1.71 -5.42 15.01
CA THR A 138 0.80 -6.24 14.21
C THR A 138 1.59 -6.88 13.06
N PRO A 139 1.55 -8.21 12.89
CA PRO A 139 2.31 -8.89 11.84
C PRO A 139 2.08 -8.29 10.45
N GLY A 140 3.18 -7.94 9.77
CA GLY A 140 3.14 -7.43 8.41
C GLY A 140 2.66 -5.99 8.26
N GLN A 141 2.43 -5.24 9.34
CA GLN A 141 2.05 -3.82 9.29
C GLN A 141 3.01 -2.96 10.11
N GLU A 142 3.67 -2.02 9.44
CA GLU A 142 4.45 -1.00 10.11
C GLU A 142 3.55 0.03 10.78
N PHE A 143 3.83 0.30 12.05
CA PHE A 143 3.31 1.44 12.75
C PHE A 143 4.14 2.68 12.40
N TYR A 144 3.45 3.81 12.18
CA TYR A 144 4.07 5.10 11.87
C TYR A 144 4.93 5.22 10.61
N GLN A 145 4.96 4.18 9.75
CA GLN A 145 5.69 4.14 8.47
C GLN A 145 7.09 4.75 8.55
N LYS A 146 8.08 3.94 8.95
CA LYS A 146 9.46 4.43 9.17
C LYS A 146 10.22 4.67 7.88
N SER A 147 9.63 4.35 6.75
CA SER A 147 10.21 4.55 5.42
C SER A 147 9.34 5.43 4.55
N PHE A 148 9.96 6.10 3.59
CA PHE A 148 9.27 7.00 2.66
C PHE A 148 9.89 7.02 1.26
N ILE A 149 9.08 7.39 0.26
CA ILE A 149 9.52 7.78 -1.09
C ILE A 149 9.03 9.21 -1.35
N ILE A 150 9.89 10.04 -1.97
CA ILE A 150 9.55 11.36 -2.49
C ILE A 150 10.27 11.54 -3.84
N GLY A 151 9.55 11.32 -4.94
CA GLY A 151 10.14 11.42 -6.27
C GLY A 151 11.33 10.45 -6.43
N GLN A 152 12.54 11.00 -6.59
CA GLN A 152 13.76 10.18 -6.73
C GLN A 152 14.40 9.74 -5.41
N TYR A 153 13.90 10.24 -4.29
CA TYR A 153 14.49 9.99 -2.98
C TYR A 153 13.69 8.94 -2.23
N GLY A 154 14.39 8.10 -1.48
CA GLY A 154 13.78 7.26 -0.46
C GLY A 154 14.56 7.38 0.83
N GLY A 155 13.87 7.25 1.96
CA GLY A 155 14.48 7.42 3.26
C GLY A 155 13.89 6.55 4.34
N CYS A 156 14.62 6.45 5.44
CA CYS A 156 14.29 5.65 6.61
C CYS A 156 14.61 6.42 7.89
N THR A 157 13.72 6.35 8.88
CA THR A 157 13.74 7.14 10.12
C THR A 157 13.79 6.29 11.38
N ALA A 158 13.97 4.97 11.25
CA ALA A 158 14.01 4.06 12.39
C ALA A 158 15.33 4.16 13.17
N ASN A 159 15.31 3.65 14.40
CA ASN A 159 16.45 3.56 15.31
C ASN A 159 17.17 4.89 15.53
N ASN A 160 16.41 5.95 15.76
CA ASN A 160 16.93 7.29 16.01
C ASN A 160 17.91 7.74 14.92
N THR A 161 17.66 7.32 13.68
CA THR A 161 18.56 7.54 12.57
C THR A 161 17.74 7.87 11.34
N LEU A 162 18.13 8.95 10.67
CA LEU A 162 17.58 9.37 9.40
C LEU A 162 18.59 9.12 8.29
N ILE A 163 18.20 8.33 7.30
CA ILE A 163 18.98 8.09 6.08
C ILE A 163 18.12 8.48 4.89
N VAL A 164 18.68 9.24 3.96
CA VAL A 164 18.04 9.57 2.67
C VAL A 164 18.99 9.20 1.55
N MET A 165 18.46 8.43 0.60
CA MET A 165 19.16 7.99 -0.59
C MET A 165 18.54 8.60 -1.83
N ASP A 166 19.40 9.01 -2.75
CA ASP A 166 19.04 9.37 -4.12
C ASP A 166 19.12 8.11 -4.98
N PHE A 167 17.98 7.59 -5.42
CA PHE A 167 17.91 6.36 -6.22
C PHE A 167 18.37 6.58 -7.66
N ILE A 168 18.37 7.82 -8.18
CA ILE A 168 18.95 8.11 -9.50
C ILE A 168 20.47 8.04 -9.45
N LYS A 169 21.08 8.65 -8.42
CA LYS A 169 22.54 8.66 -8.24
C LYS A 169 23.07 7.42 -7.54
N ASN A 170 22.18 6.55 -7.07
CA ASN A 170 22.49 5.37 -6.29
C ASN A 170 23.45 5.64 -5.11
N ARG A 171 23.15 6.67 -4.31
CA ARG A 171 23.98 7.05 -3.15
C ARG A 171 23.19 7.69 -2.03
N ILE A 172 23.65 7.50 -0.79
CA ILE A 172 23.16 8.24 0.37
C ILE A 172 23.52 9.73 0.17
N VAL A 173 22.53 10.60 0.29
CA VAL A 173 22.68 12.06 0.15
C VAL A 173 22.54 12.79 1.48
N PHE A 174 21.93 12.14 2.47
CA PHE A 174 21.82 12.66 3.82
C PHE A 174 21.82 11.51 4.82
N GLN A 175 22.56 11.68 5.92
CA GLN A 175 22.55 10.76 7.04
C GLN A 175 22.73 11.52 8.34
N GLN A 176 21.86 11.23 9.32
CA GLN A 176 21.99 11.70 10.69
C GLN A 176 21.69 10.54 11.63
N ILE A 177 22.62 10.28 12.54
CA ILE A 177 22.53 9.22 13.56
C ILE A 177 22.37 9.86 14.94
N ASN A 178 21.97 9.06 15.94
CA ASN A 178 21.83 9.48 17.34
C ASN A 178 20.86 10.66 17.52
N LEU A 179 19.73 10.60 16.81
CA LEU A 179 18.60 11.49 17.08
C LEU A 179 18.01 11.19 18.45
N ASP A 180 17.40 12.19 19.09
CA ASP A 180 16.79 11.97 20.41
C ASP A 180 15.57 11.02 20.33
N GLN A 181 14.96 10.92 19.15
CA GLN A 181 13.80 10.09 18.86
C GLN A 181 13.70 9.78 17.36
N ASP A 182 12.84 8.83 17.00
CA ASP A 182 12.42 8.62 15.62
C ASP A 182 11.49 9.75 15.18
N TYR A 183 11.90 10.52 14.18
CA TYR A 183 11.10 11.62 13.64
C TYR A 183 10.11 11.12 12.58
N HIS A 184 8.91 11.71 12.59
CA HIS A 184 7.97 11.60 11.48
C HIS A 184 8.30 12.66 10.43
N PHE A 185 8.33 12.24 9.18
CA PHE A 185 8.46 13.15 8.06
C PHE A 185 7.09 13.52 7.53
N LEU A 186 6.84 14.82 7.47
CA LEU A 186 5.71 15.40 6.77
C LEU A 186 6.27 16.12 5.56
N TYR A 187 5.71 15.85 4.39
CA TYR A 187 6.00 16.61 3.19
C TYR A 187 5.05 17.76 3.13
N ALA A 188 5.51 18.90 2.62
CA ALA A 188 4.63 19.99 2.26
C ALA A 188 4.93 20.39 0.82
N ASP A 189 3.90 20.67 0.05
CA ASP A 189 4.05 21.21 -1.29
C ASP A 189 4.63 22.64 -1.27
N THR A 190 4.83 23.23 -2.45
CA THR A 190 5.34 24.62 -2.57
C THR A 190 4.39 25.67 -1.98
N PHE A 191 3.17 25.28 -1.60
CA PHE A 191 2.16 26.11 -0.96
C PHE A 191 2.03 25.79 0.55
N ASN A 192 2.96 25.04 1.12
CA ASN A 192 2.97 24.58 2.52
C ASN A 192 1.75 23.71 2.90
N GLN A 193 1.16 23.00 1.93
CA GLN A 193 0.11 22.01 2.20
C GLN A 193 0.75 20.65 2.42
N ILE A 194 0.42 20.03 3.55
CA ILE A 194 0.90 18.70 3.95
C ILE A 194 0.17 17.61 3.18
#